data_AF-A0A8J7EDZ7-F1
#
_entry.id   AF-A0A8J7EDZ7-F1
#
_cell.length_a   1.000
_cell.length_b   1.000
_cell.length_c   1.000
_cell.angle_alpha   90.00
_cell.angle_beta   90.00
_cell.angle_gamma   90.00
#
_symmetry.space_group_name_H-M   'P 1'
#
loop_
_entity.id
_entity.type
_entity.pdbx_description
1 polymer ?
#
loop_
_entity_poly.entity_id
_entity_poly.type
_entity_poly.pdbx_seq_one_letter_code
_entity_poly.pdbx_strand_id
1 'polypeptide(L)'
;MRDFQEFLMRGNVVDLAVAVIIGGAFGAVVTSFIEDLLTPIILSPALKAAGAEDIASLSVNGIKYGLFLSAIINFIVISFVLFLVIRAFEKAKRHKDVEVADEPADPTIEEKLNDTLTQLTEVMNRKL
;
A
#
# COMPACT_ATOMS: atom_id res chain seq x y z
N MET A 1 2.26 -30.58 13.38
CA MET A 1 2.94 -29.38 13.90
C MET A 1 4.27 -29.12 13.21
N ARG A 2 5.17 -30.11 13.08
CA ARG A 2 6.44 -29.94 12.34
C ARG A 2 6.25 -29.57 10.86
N ASP A 3 5.33 -30.24 10.16
CA ASP A 3 5.05 -29.97 8.74
C ASP A 3 4.42 -28.60 8.49
N PHE A 4 3.68 -28.07 9.48
CA PHE A 4 3.10 -26.73 9.44
C PHE A 4 4.18 -25.66 9.66
N GLN A 5 5.12 -25.92 10.56
CA GLN A 5 6.29 -25.06 10.77
C GLN A 5 7.21 -25.05 9.54
N GLU A 6 7.46 -26.20 8.91
CA GLU A 6 8.20 -26.30 7.63
C GLU A 6 7.49 -25.61 6.46
N PHE A 7 6.15 -25.61 6.43
CA PHE A 7 5.37 -24.85 5.45
C PHE A 7 5.50 -23.34 5.66
N LEU A 8 5.40 -22.88 6.91
CA LEU A 8 5.55 -21.46 7.25
C LEU A 8 6.99 -20.99 7.05
N MET A 9 8.00 -21.81 7.30
CA MET A 9 9.41 -21.45 7.10
C MET A 9 9.84 -21.38 5.63
N ARG A 10 8.95 -21.66 4.67
CA ARG A 10 9.19 -21.30 3.27
C ARG A 10 9.19 -19.78 3.18
N GLY A 11 10.36 -19.16 3.01
CA GLY A 11 10.54 -17.70 3.06
C GLY A 11 9.49 -16.89 2.29
N ASN A 12 9.07 -17.39 1.12
CA ASN A 12 8.01 -16.78 0.31
C ASN A 12 6.65 -16.59 1.02
N VAL A 13 6.28 -17.47 1.97
CA VAL A 13 5.02 -17.39 2.72
C VAL A 13 5.12 -16.40 3.89
N VAL A 14 6.28 -16.34 4.56
CA VAL A 14 6.52 -15.39 5.66
C VAL A 14 6.51 -13.97 5.14
N ASP A 15 7.23 -13.69 4.05
CA ASP A 15 7.32 -12.35 3.47
C ASP A 15 5.96 -11.88 2.97
N LEU A 16 5.18 -12.78 2.36
CA LEU A 16 3.81 -12.52 1.95
C LEU A 16 2.90 -12.22 3.15
N ALA A 17 3.00 -13.00 4.23
CA ALA A 17 2.21 -12.76 5.44
C ALA A 17 2.52 -11.40 6.07
N VAL A 18 3.80 -11.03 6.14
CA VAL A 18 4.24 -9.72 6.65
C VAL A 18 3.71 -8.60 5.76
N ALA A 19 3.82 -8.72 4.44
CA ALA A 19 3.31 -7.72 3.49
C ALA A 19 1.80 -7.48 3.64
N VAL A 20 1.01 -8.55 3.82
CA VAL A 20 -0.46 -8.45 3.99
C VAL A 20 -0.81 -7.80 5.32
N ILE A 21 -0.14 -8.16 6.42
CA ILE A 21 -0.40 -7.59 7.75
C ILE A 21 -0.06 -6.09 7.77
N ILE A 22 1.11 -5.72 7.23
CA ILE A 22 1.53 -4.32 7.16
C ILE A 22 0.59 -3.53 6.23
N GLY A 23 0.21 -4.09 5.08
CA GLY A 23 -0.74 -3.47 4.16
C GLY A 23 -2.11 -3.21 4.81
N GLY A 24 -2.63 -4.19 5.56
CA GLY A 24 -3.89 -4.04 6.30
C GLY A 24 -3.81 -2.97 7.40
N ALA A 25 -2.74 -2.98 8.20
CA ALA A 25 -2.53 -2.00 9.26
C ALA A 25 -2.34 -0.58 8.71
N PHE A 26 -1.56 -0.43 7.65
CA PHE A 26 -1.35 0.86 6.99
C PHE A 26 -2.65 1.40 6.37
N GLY A 27 -3.44 0.52 5.74
CA GLY A 27 -4.77 0.87 5.23
C GLY A 27 -5.68 1.44 6.33
N ALA A 28 -5.69 0.82 7.51
CA ALA A 28 -6.47 1.30 8.66
C ALA A 28 -6.01 2.69 9.14
N VAL A 29 -4.70 2.96 9.17
CA VAL A 29 -4.16 4.28 9.54
C VAL A 29 -4.58 5.35 8.52
N VAL A 30 -4.51 5.04 7.22
CA VAL A 30 -4.95 5.96 6.17
C VAL A 30 -6.44 6.23 6.27
N THR A 31 -7.27 5.20 6.48
CA THR A 31 -8.72 5.35 6.69
C THR A 31 -9.02 6.24 7.89
N SER A 32 -8.40 5.99 9.05
CA SER A 32 -8.57 6.82 10.25
C SER A 32 -8.13 8.27 10.04
N PHE A 33 -7.00 8.51 9.35
CA PHE A 33 -6.59 9.86 9.00
C PHE A 33 -7.66 10.60 8.17
N ILE A 34 -8.39 9.89 7.32
CA ILE A 34 -9.41 10.48 6.47
C ILE A 34 -10.72 10.71 7.22
N GLU A 35 -11.20 9.70 7.94
CA GLU A 35 -12.44 9.74 8.70
C GLU A 35 -12.34 10.70 9.89
N ASP A 36 -11.22 10.65 10.63
CA ASP A 36 -11.06 11.35 11.89
C ASP A 36 -10.43 12.74 11.75
N LEU A 37 -9.63 13.00 10.70
CA LEU A 37 -8.96 14.30 10.52
C LEU A 37 -9.48 15.05 9.30
N LEU A 38 -9.49 14.45 8.10
CA LEU A 38 -9.88 15.19 6.89
C LEU A 38 -11.37 15.48 6.80
N THR A 39 -12.21 14.51 7.13
CA THR A 39 -13.68 14.67 7.06
C THR A 39 -14.17 15.82 7.95
N PRO A 40 -13.82 15.91 9.25
CA PRO A 40 -14.26 17.04 10.07
C PRO A 40 -13.66 18.39 9.65
N ILE A 41 -12.43 18.41 9.11
CA ILE A 41 -11.74 19.67 8.77
C ILE A 41 -12.21 20.22 7.40
N ILE A 42 -12.43 19.35 6.41
CA ILE A 42 -12.79 19.76 5.05
C ILE A 42 -14.29 19.62 4.82
N LEU A 43 -14.90 18.52 5.28
CA LEU A 43 -16.28 18.19 4.98
C LEU A 43 -17.26 18.89 5.93
N SER A 44 -17.01 18.99 7.23
CA SER A 44 -17.94 19.68 8.15
C SER A 44 -18.19 21.17 7.85
N PRO A 45 -17.18 22.00 7.51
CA PRO A 45 -17.45 23.38 7.08
C PRO A 45 -18.07 23.45 5.68
N ALA A 46 -17.76 22.54 4.77
CA ALA A 46 -18.37 22.48 3.44
C ALA A 46 -19.84 21.99 3.48
N LEU A 47 -20.18 21.03 4.35
CA LEU A 47 -21.55 20.54 4.61
C LEU A 47 -22.42 21.61 5.26
N LYS A 48 -21.86 22.34 6.23
CA LYS A 48 -22.53 23.51 6.83
C LYS A 48 -22.80 24.61 5.81
N ALA A 49 -21.87 24.86 4.88
CA ALA A 49 -22.06 25.83 3.80
C ALA A 49 -23.06 25.35 2.72
N ALA A 50 -23.22 24.04 2.55
CA ALA A 50 -24.15 23.42 1.59
C ALA A 50 -25.57 23.19 2.15
N GLY A 51 -25.83 23.50 3.43
CA GLY A 51 -27.14 23.33 4.06
C GLY A 51 -27.56 21.88 4.31
N ALA A 52 -26.62 20.93 4.20
CA ALA A 52 -26.83 19.51 4.47
C ALA A 52 -26.00 19.15 5.70
N GLU A 53 -26.58 19.26 6.89
CA GLU A 53 -25.91 18.83 8.13
C GLU A 53 -25.59 17.32 8.11
N ASP A 54 -26.25 16.56 7.23
CA ASP A 54 -25.94 15.17 6.96
C ASP A 54 -26.27 14.80 5.50
N ILE A 55 -25.28 14.75 4.62
CA ILE A 55 -25.50 14.19 3.27
C ILE A 55 -26.02 12.75 3.39
N ALA A 56 -25.61 12.02 4.44
CA ALA A 56 -26.08 10.67 4.73
C ALA A 56 -27.59 10.58 5.09
N SER A 57 -28.21 11.67 5.57
CA SER A 57 -29.64 11.70 5.90
C SER A 57 -30.54 12.09 4.74
N LEU A 58 -29.97 12.45 3.58
CA LEU A 58 -30.75 12.78 2.39
C LEU A 58 -31.50 11.54 1.90
N SER A 59 -32.83 11.65 1.92
CA SER A 59 -33.73 10.63 1.40
C SER A 59 -34.80 11.28 0.53
N VAL A 60 -35.07 10.68 -0.62
CA VAL A 60 -36.15 11.03 -1.53
C VAL A 60 -37.00 9.79 -1.64
N ASN A 61 -38.28 9.91 -1.30
CA ASN A 61 -39.26 8.81 -1.35
C ASN A 61 -38.82 7.55 -0.58
N GLY A 62 -38.13 7.70 0.56
CA GLY A 62 -37.68 6.58 1.39
C GLY A 62 -36.38 5.91 0.95
N ILE A 63 -35.78 6.33 -0.17
CA ILE A 63 -34.49 5.83 -0.64
C ILE A 63 -33.38 6.74 -0.07
N LYS A 64 -32.54 6.18 0.81
CA LYS A 64 -31.40 6.87 1.44
C LYS A 64 -30.19 6.90 0.49
N TYR A 65 -30.27 7.65 -0.61
CA TYR A 65 -29.15 7.84 -1.53
C TYR A 65 -27.99 8.63 -0.90
N GLY A 66 -28.27 9.34 0.20
CA GLY A 66 -27.27 10.06 0.97
C GLY A 66 -26.08 9.20 1.40
N LEU A 67 -26.34 7.97 1.86
CA LEU A 67 -25.30 7.06 2.32
C LEU A 67 -24.39 6.61 1.16
N PHE A 68 -25.00 6.34 0.00
CA PHE A 68 -24.27 5.96 -1.21
C PHE A 68 -23.41 7.11 -1.75
N LEU A 69 -23.97 8.33 -1.79
CA LEU A 69 -23.24 9.52 -2.22
C LEU A 69 -22.08 9.84 -1.27
N SER A 70 -22.30 9.70 0.04
CA SER A 70 -21.25 9.82 1.06
C SER A 70 -20.13 8.81 0.85
N ALA A 71 -20.47 7.56 0.51
CA ALA A 71 -19.47 6.52 0.22
C ALA A 71 -18.62 6.84 -1.02
N ILE A 72 -19.24 7.39 -2.08
CA ILE A 72 -18.51 7.85 -3.28
C ILE A 72 -17.55 9.00 -2.94
N ILE A 73 -18.03 9.99 -2.17
CA ILE A 73 -17.19 11.13 -1.75
C ILE A 73 -16.00 10.60 -0.92
N ASN A 74 -16.25 9.70 0.02
CA ASN A 74 -15.19 9.10 0.84
C ASN A 74 -14.15 8.37 -0.03
N PHE A 75 -14.60 7.58 -1.02
CA PHE A 75 -13.69 6.90 -1.96
C PHE A 75 -12.80 7.87 -2.75
N ILE A 76 -13.35 9.00 -3.21
CA ILE A 76 -12.58 10.03 -3.91
C ILE A 76 -11.56 10.68 -2.98
N VAL A 77 -11.93 10.96 -1.72
CA VAL A 77 -11.00 11.51 -0.73
C VAL A 77 -9.89 10.52 -0.40
N ILE A 78 -10.21 9.25 -0.15
CA ILE A 78 -9.22 8.19 0.12
C ILE A 78 -8.23 8.05 -1.02
N SER A 79 -8.71 7.96 -2.26
CA SER A 79 -7.82 7.85 -3.42
C SER A 79 -6.93 9.09 -3.61
N PHE A 80 -7.45 10.29 -3.35
CA PHE A 80 -6.68 11.53 -3.41
C PHE A 80 -5.59 11.61 -2.32
N VAL A 81 -5.92 11.19 -1.10
CA VAL A 81 -4.96 11.18 0.01
C VAL A 81 -3.88 10.13 -0.21
N LEU A 82 -4.26 8.93 -0.66
CA LEU A 82 -3.30 7.89 -1.03
C LEU A 82 -2.37 8.38 -2.14
N PHE A 83 -2.90 9.11 -3.13
CA PHE A 83 -2.09 9.76 -4.16
C PHE A 83 -1.10 10.78 -3.58
N LEU A 84 -1.53 11.65 -2.64
CA LEU A 84 -0.63 12.59 -1.98
C LEU A 84 0.47 11.89 -1.18
N VAL A 85 0.13 10.80 -0.48
CA VAL A 85 1.07 10.00 0.29
C VAL A 85 2.10 9.34 -0.62
N ILE A 86 1.66 8.67 -1.70
CA ILE A 86 2.56 8.08 -2.70
C ILE A 86 3.47 9.14 -3.31
N ARG A 87 2.92 10.29 -3.71
CA ARG A 87 3.70 11.41 -4.25
C ARG A 87 4.70 11.98 -3.24
N ALA A 88 4.34 12.04 -1.96
CA ALA A 88 5.24 12.48 -0.89
C ALA A 88 6.39 11.47 -0.69
N PHE A 89 6.08 10.17 -0.70
CA PHE A 89 7.09 9.11 -0.65
C PHE A 89 7.99 9.10 -1.88
N GLU A 90 7.45 9.26 -3.10
CA GLU A 90 8.25 9.40 -4.32
C GLU A 90 9.17 10.61 -4.25
N LYS A 91 8.66 11.77 -3.78
CA LYS A 91 9.46 12.98 -3.60
C LYS A 91 10.55 12.81 -2.53
N ALA A 92 10.25 12.11 -1.43
CA ALA A 92 11.20 11.83 -0.36
C ALA A 92 12.26 10.79 -0.78
N LYS A 93 11.86 9.76 -1.53
CA LYS A 93 12.76 8.74 -2.09
C LYS A 93 13.70 9.35 -3.12
N ARG A 94 13.22 10.27 -3.95
CA ARG A 94 14.05 11.04 -4.89
C ARG A 94 15.11 11.93 -4.21
N HIS A 95 14.96 12.20 -2.90
CA HIS A 95 15.97 12.84 -2.06
C HIS A 95 16.90 11.86 -1.34
N LYS A 96 16.54 10.57 -1.26
CA LYS A 96 17.31 9.47 -0.65
C LYS A 96 18.02 8.56 -1.66
N ASP A 97 17.67 8.64 -2.94
CA ASP A 97 18.35 7.94 -4.04
C ASP A 97 19.81 8.41 -4.25
N VAL A 98 20.27 9.42 -3.49
CA VAL A 98 21.69 9.83 -3.42
C VAL A 98 22.47 9.08 -2.32
N GLU A 99 21.80 8.42 -1.37
CA GLU A 99 22.47 7.82 -0.19
C GLU A 99 22.10 6.36 0.13
N VAL A 100 21.07 5.77 -0.49
CA VAL A 100 20.68 4.35 -0.24
C VAL A 100 20.90 3.46 -1.47
N ALA A 101 21.60 3.94 -2.48
CA ALA A 101 21.90 3.18 -3.69
C ALA A 101 23.10 2.21 -3.56
N ASP A 102 23.55 1.89 -2.35
CA ASP A 102 24.76 1.08 -2.13
C ASP A 102 24.60 -0.13 -1.18
N GLU A 103 23.36 -0.50 -0.82
CA GLU A 103 23.13 -1.89 -0.42
C GLU A 103 22.70 -2.66 -1.68
N PRO A 104 23.54 -3.58 -2.20
CA PRO A 104 23.11 -4.42 -3.30
C PRO A 104 21.86 -5.16 -2.83
N ALA A 105 20.74 -4.91 -3.52
CA ALA A 105 19.56 -5.76 -3.40
C ALA A 105 20.06 -7.20 -3.54
N ASP A 106 19.84 -8.02 -2.51
CA ASP A 106 20.29 -9.42 -2.54
C ASP A 106 19.73 -10.02 -3.85
N PRO A 107 20.60 -10.50 -4.76
CA PRO A 107 20.18 -10.85 -6.11
C PRO A 107 19.04 -11.87 -6.01
N THR A 108 18.00 -11.65 -6.82
CA THR A 108 16.83 -12.53 -6.82
C THR A 108 17.28 -13.98 -7.04
N ILE A 109 16.49 -14.96 -6.59
CA ILE A 109 16.84 -16.39 -6.76
C ILE A 109 17.16 -16.71 -8.24
N GLU A 110 16.45 -16.08 -9.18
CA GLU A 110 16.71 -16.20 -10.61
C GLU A 110 18.06 -15.63 -11.03
N GLU A 111 18.44 -14.47 -10.49
CA GLU A 111 19.72 -13.83 -10.77
C GLU A 111 20.90 -14.64 -10.20
N LYS A 112 20.77 -15.18 -8.98
CA LYS A 112 21.75 -16.11 -8.38
C LYS A 112 21.89 -17.41 -9.20
N LEU A 113 20.77 -17.93 -9.72
CA LEU A 113 20.79 -19.12 -10.56
C LEU A 113 21.51 -18.85 -11.89
N ASN A 114 21.22 -17.73 -12.54
CA ASN A 114 21.87 -17.35 -13.80
C ASN A 114 23.37 -17.06 -13.61
N ASP A 115 23.75 -16.42 -12.51
CA ASP A 115 25.16 -16.16 -12.18
C ASP A 115 25.93 -17.47 -11.94
N THR A 116 25.37 -18.39 -11.16
CA THR A 116 26.00 -19.70 -10.93
C THR A 116 26.10 -20.54 -12.20
N LEU A 117 25.12 -20.50 -13.10
CA LEU A 117 25.21 -21.18 -14.41
C LEU A 117 26.29 -20.57 -15.31
N THR A 118 26.44 -19.24 -15.28
CA THR A 118 27.52 -18.54 -15.98
C THR A 118 28.88 -18.97 -15.44
N GLN A 119 29.05 -18.97 -14.12
CA GLN A 119 30.29 -19.40 -13.46
C GLN A 119 30.63 -20.87 -13.75
N LEU A 120 29.64 -21.77 -13.75
CA LEU A 120 29.83 -23.18 -14.11
C LEU A 120 30.26 -23.34 -15.58
N THR A 121 29.65 -22.58 -16.48
CA THR A 121 30.01 -22.57 -17.91
C THR A 121 31.44 -22.08 -18.11
N GLU A 122 31.84 -21.03 -17.41
CA GLU A 122 33.18 -20.46 -17.47
C GLU A 122 34.24 -21.43 -16.91
N VAL A 123 33.96 -22.09 -15.78
CA VAL A 123 34.85 -23.11 -15.20
C VAL A 123 34.99 -24.33 -16.10
N MET A 124 33.92 -24.77 -16.77
CA MET A 124 33.97 -25.84 -17.76
C MET A 124 34.86 -25.46 -18.94
N ASN A 125 34.65 -24.26 -19.50
CA ASN A 125 35.40 -23.78 -20.67
C ASN A 125 36.87 -23.49 -20.36
N ARG A 126 37.20 -23.22 -19.08
CA ARG A 126 38.57 -23.02 -18.60
C ARG A 126 39.33 -24.32 -18.33
N LYS A 127 38.63 -25.45 -18.13
CA LYS A 127 39.23 -26.77 -17.80
C LYS A 127 39.31 -27.74 -18.99
N LEU A 128 38.65 -27.46 -20.10
CA LEU A 128 38.92 -28.09 -21.40
C LEU A 128 40.07 -27.37 -22.11
#